data_AF-A0A1V1P3N0-F1
#
_entry.id   AF-A0A1V1P3N0-F1
#
_cell.length_a   1.000
_cell.length_b   1.000
_cell.length_c   1.000
_cell.angle_alpha   90.00
_cell.angle_beta   90.00
_cell.angle_gamma   90.00
#
_symmetry.space_group_name_H-M   'P 1'
#
loop_
_entity.id
_entity.type
_entity.pdbx_description
1 polymer ?
#
loop_
_entity_poly.entity_id
_entity_poly.type
_entity_poly.pdbx_seq_one_letter_code
_entity_poly.pdbx_strand_id
1 'polypeptide(L)'
;MACHMTILDALLILPKNTIISGAFKDSEKGLDSGSAYIFDYQNNKWKYRQKIFPQNGEEADNFGQWVSISNNYAVIGAPKDDDNGESSGSIFVYENNNTVWSQALKITSGDGAAYDFLGSPVSMETNYVIAGAPGDENSTGAAYIYKIYDLTVLSVAPEFVCIPETSGSFSIRITNSVTASGYMKWEAETNDDWLKFLSGQSGINDGFIQVKFNNNPGPARRGWITVKSNDISNHSKKIEVWQDGLYGRIADTGQKEFYDNIKEIPTPEKSRPFWGQDASYNIHPSSYKKLNENRQEISLNENKWAMVQDCVTGLIWEVKTQDNKNDVYTWYDPFNEYSGTPGNGSDTLDFIDNLN
;
A
#
# COMPACT_ATOMS: atom_id res chain seq x y z
N MET A 1 7.64 -0.21 -43.43
CA MET A 1 8.19 -0.18 -42.05
C MET A 1 7.80 1.16 -41.44
N ALA A 2 6.56 1.28 -41.01
CA ALA A 2 6.05 2.47 -40.32
C ALA A 2 5.71 2.01 -38.91
N CYS A 3 6.64 2.25 -37.98
CA CYS A 3 6.33 2.21 -36.57
C CYS A 3 5.42 3.42 -36.33
N HIS A 4 4.13 3.19 -36.11
CA HIS A 4 3.23 4.26 -35.70
C HIS A 4 3.55 4.56 -34.24
N MET A 5 4.51 5.45 -34.03
CA MET A 5 4.79 6.05 -32.73
C MET A 5 3.86 7.24 -32.61
N THR A 6 2.61 6.97 -32.22
CA THR A 6 1.62 8.02 -31.97
C THR A 6 1.98 8.71 -30.65
N ILE A 7 2.63 9.87 -30.74
CA ILE A 7 2.70 10.82 -29.63
C ILE A 7 1.39 11.62 -29.67
N LEU A 8 0.34 11.04 -29.08
CA LEU A 8 -0.84 11.77 -28.63
C LEU A 8 -1.25 11.13 -27.29
N ASP A 9 -0.79 11.74 -26.20
CA ASP A 9 -1.23 11.56 -24.80
C ASP A 9 -1.65 10.15 -24.34
N ALA A 10 -0.74 9.18 -24.41
CA ALA A 10 -0.80 7.95 -23.61
C ALA A 10 0.43 7.85 -22.69
N LEU A 11 0.65 8.87 -21.86
CA LEU A 11 1.50 8.75 -20.68
C LEU A 11 0.58 8.41 -19.49
N LEU A 12 0.29 7.12 -19.28
CA LEU A 12 -0.49 6.66 -18.13
C LEU A 12 0.43 6.00 -17.08
N ILE A 13 0.18 6.37 -15.83
CA ILE A 13 1.10 6.33 -14.69
C ILE A 13 1.43 4.89 -14.24
N LEU A 14 2.73 4.66 -14.06
CA LEU A 14 3.43 3.40 -13.82
C LEU A 14 3.04 2.69 -12.50
N PRO A 15 3.03 1.34 -12.44
CA PRO A 15 3.62 0.62 -11.32
C PRO A 15 5.15 0.69 -11.47
N LYS A 16 5.72 1.87 -11.16
CA LYS A 16 7.10 2.42 -11.25
C LYS A 16 8.20 1.84 -12.17
N ASN A 17 8.21 0.59 -12.62
CA ASN A 17 9.31 -0.02 -13.37
C ASN A 17 8.88 -0.98 -14.51
N THR A 18 7.61 -1.07 -14.91
CA THR A 18 7.21 -1.97 -16.01
C THR A 18 6.39 -1.22 -17.06
N ILE A 19 6.65 -1.50 -18.34
CA ILE A 19 5.86 -1.01 -19.48
C ILE A 19 5.42 -2.19 -20.36
N ILE A 20 4.29 -2.00 -21.04
CA ILE A 20 3.78 -2.88 -22.09
C ILE A 20 3.79 -2.15 -23.43
N SER A 21 4.18 -2.83 -24.50
CA SER A 21 4.14 -2.34 -25.87
C SER A 21 3.36 -3.32 -26.74
N GLY A 22 2.32 -2.83 -27.39
CA GLY A 22 1.56 -3.59 -28.38
C GLY A 22 2.31 -3.78 -29.71
N ALA A 23 2.09 -4.92 -30.36
CA ALA A 23 2.65 -5.27 -31.67
C ALA A 23 1.61 -6.08 -32.47
N PHE A 24 0.49 -5.44 -32.81
CA PHE A 24 -0.67 -6.09 -33.43
C PHE A 24 -0.45 -6.70 -34.82
N LYS A 25 0.69 -6.40 -35.48
CA LYS A 25 1.09 -7.01 -36.75
C LYS A 25 2.18 -8.07 -36.61
N ASP A 26 2.52 -8.43 -35.37
CA ASP A 26 3.38 -9.58 -35.14
C ASP A 26 2.66 -10.86 -35.55
N SER A 27 3.40 -11.85 -36.05
CA SER A 27 2.82 -13.05 -36.65
C SER A 27 3.18 -14.34 -35.92
N GLU A 28 3.31 -14.30 -34.59
CA GLU A 28 3.66 -15.48 -33.78
C GLU A 28 2.68 -16.66 -33.94
N LYS A 29 1.38 -16.37 -34.09
CA LYS A 29 0.30 -17.39 -34.17
C LYS A 29 -0.39 -17.47 -35.53
N GLY A 30 -0.08 -16.56 -36.43
CA GLY A 30 -0.68 -16.40 -37.76
C GLY A 30 -0.34 -15.01 -38.28
N LEU A 31 -0.55 -14.72 -39.56
CA LEU A 31 -0.34 -13.36 -40.08
C LEU A 31 -1.15 -12.34 -39.27
N ASP A 32 -0.50 -11.27 -38.79
CA ASP A 32 -1.17 -10.22 -38.01
C ASP A 32 -1.97 -10.76 -36.80
N SER A 33 -1.59 -11.93 -36.25
CA SER A 33 -2.20 -12.46 -35.02
C SER A 33 -1.96 -11.54 -33.82
N GLY A 34 -0.86 -10.80 -33.86
CA GLY A 34 -0.48 -9.82 -32.88
C GLY A 34 0.31 -10.39 -31.69
N SER A 35 0.88 -9.49 -30.91
CA SER A 35 1.63 -9.76 -29.68
C SER A 35 1.69 -8.49 -28.83
N ALA A 36 2.09 -8.63 -27.57
CA ALA A 36 2.55 -7.51 -26.75
C ALA A 36 3.88 -7.87 -26.05
N TYR A 37 4.66 -6.84 -25.72
CA TYR A 37 6.00 -6.98 -25.17
C TYR A 37 6.07 -6.25 -23.85
N ILE A 38 6.58 -6.92 -22.82
CA ILE A 38 6.81 -6.39 -21.49
C ILE A 38 8.28 -6.03 -21.33
N PHE A 39 8.53 -4.84 -20.79
CA PHE A 39 9.87 -4.39 -20.43
C PHE A 39 9.90 -3.93 -18.98
N ASP A 40 10.97 -4.27 -18.27
CA ASP A 40 11.23 -3.80 -16.92
C ASP A 40 12.39 -2.79 -16.92
N TYR A 41 12.26 -1.75 -16.10
CA TYR A 41 13.30 -0.77 -15.84
C TYR A 41 14.18 -1.24 -14.69
N GLN A 42 15.43 -1.59 -15.01
CA GLN A 42 16.41 -2.09 -14.05
C GLN A 42 17.78 -1.48 -14.34
N ASN A 43 18.49 -1.04 -13.30
CA ASN A 43 19.85 -0.48 -13.41
C ASN A 43 19.94 0.65 -14.45
N ASN A 44 18.98 1.59 -14.41
CA ASN A 44 18.85 2.71 -15.34
C ASN A 44 18.71 2.32 -16.83
N LYS A 45 18.16 1.12 -17.12
CA LYS A 45 17.92 0.65 -18.48
C LYS A 45 16.61 -0.13 -18.55
N TRP A 46 15.89 0.03 -19.66
CA TRP A 46 14.79 -0.87 -20.03
C TRP A 46 15.36 -2.20 -20.51
N LYS A 47 14.85 -3.29 -19.96
CA LYS A 47 15.18 -4.65 -20.36
C LYS A 47 13.93 -5.36 -20.80
N TYR A 48 14.01 -6.03 -21.94
CA TYR A 48 12.97 -6.96 -22.37
C TYR A 48 12.77 -8.03 -21.31
N ARG A 49 11.53 -8.21 -20.86
CA ARG A 49 11.13 -9.22 -19.90
C ARG A 49 10.49 -10.41 -20.61
N GLN A 50 9.47 -10.15 -21.42
CA GLN A 50 8.64 -11.19 -22.00
C GLN A 50 7.84 -10.69 -23.21
N LYS A 51 7.66 -11.57 -24.21
CA LYS A 51 6.67 -11.43 -25.27
C LYS A 51 5.44 -12.24 -24.84
N ILE A 52 4.27 -11.62 -24.88
CA ILE A 52 2.98 -12.24 -24.58
C ILE A 52 2.13 -12.27 -25.85
N PHE A 53 1.41 -13.36 -26.03
CA PHE A 53 0.47 -13.61 -27.10
C PHE A 53 -0.60 -14.58 -26.57
N PRO A 54 -1.82 -14.54 -27.11
CA PRO A 54 -2.91 -15.37 -26.63
C PRO A 54 -2.62 -16.86 -26.89
N GLN A 55 -3.05 -17.73 -25.96
CA GLN A 55 -2.79 -19.16 -26.06
C GLN A 55 -3.39 -19.76 -27.35
N ASN A 56 -4.63 -19.34 -27.65
CA ASN A 56 -5.38 -19.68 -28.85
C ASN A 56 -5.52 -18.43 -29.74
N GLY A 57 -4.41 -17.75 -30.03
CA GLY A 57 -4.43 -16.64 -30.99
C GLY A 57 -4.62 -17.16 -32.40
N GLU A 58 -5.44 -16.45 -33.19
CA GLU A 58 -5.71 -16.76 -34.58
C GLU A 58 -5.14 -15.69 -35.52
N GLU A 59 -5.22 -15.94 -36.82
CA GLU A 59 -4.73 -15.02 -37.84
C GLU A 59 -5.60 -13.75 -37.86
N ALA A 60 -4.96 -12.58 -37.98
CA ALA A 60 -5.60 -11.28 -38.11
C ALA A 60 -6.43 -10.78 -36.91
N ASP A 61 -6.35 -11.40 -35.73
CA ASP A 61 -7.01 -10.94 -34.48
C ASP A 61 -6.54 -9.56 -33.99
N ASN A 62 -5.38 -9.10 -34.49
CA ASN A 62 -4.75 -7.84 -34.10
C ASN A 62 -4.50 -7.75 -32.58
N PHE A 63 -4.15 -8.85 -31.91
CA PHE A 63 -3.85 -8.82 -30.47
C PHE A 63 -2.71 -7.84 -30.16
N GLY A 64 -2.90 -6.98 -29.15
CA GLY A 64 -1.90 -5.96 -28.83
C GLY A 64 -2.07 -4.69 -29.66
N GLN A 65 -3.22 -4.48 -30.29
CA GLN A 65 -3.53 -3.19 -30.92
C GLN A 65 -3.75 -2.11 -29.86
N TRP A 66 -4.36 -2.48 -28.75
CA TRP A 66 -4.57 -1.63 -27.58
C TRP A 66 -4.07 -2.35 -26.33
N VAL A 67 -3.34 -1.64 -25.48
CA VAL A 67 -2.75 -2.20 -24.26
C VAL A 67 -2.89 -1.22 -23.10
N SER A 68 -3.10 -1.75 -21.90
CA SER A 68 -3.06 -1.01 -20.65
C SER A 68 -2.42 -1.89 -19.57
N ILE A 69 -1.71 -1.28 -18.61
CA ILE A 69 -1.06 -2.01 -17.52
C ILE A 69 -1.30 -1.27 -16.21
N SER A 70 -1.65 -2.01 -15.15
CA SER A 70 -1.83 -1.46 -13.81
C SER A 70 -1.46 -2.52 -12.79
N ASN A 71 -0.60 -2.17 -11.82
CA ASN A 71 -0.09 -3.11 -10.82
C ASN A 71 0.50 -4.39 -11.45
N ASN A 72 -0.05 -5.56 -11.08
CA ASN A 72 0.35 -6.87 -11.58
C ASN A 72 -0.51 -7.33 -12.78
N TYR A 73 -1.33 -6.46 -13.34
CA TYR A 73 -2.24 -6.81 -14.43
C TYR A 73 -1.95 -6.01 -15.69
N ALA A 74 -2.14 -6.66 -16.82
CA ALA A 74 -2.12 -6.05 -18.14
C ALA A 74 -3.38 -6.45 -18.88
N VAL A 75 -3.93 -5.52 -19.65
CA VAL A 75 -5.11 -5.72 -20.47
C VAL A 75 -4.73 -5.43 -21.91
N ILE A 76 -5.09 -6.36 -22.78
CA ILE A 76 -4.75 -6.30 -24.20
C ILE A 76 -6.01 -6.51 -25.02
N GLY A 77 -6.28 -5.58 -25.95
CA GLY A 77 -7.35 -5.72 -26.92
C GLY A 77 -6.91 -6.51 -28.16
N ALA A 78 -7.83 -7.32 -28.67
CA ALA A 78 -7.77 -7.99 -29.97
C ALA A 78 -9.08 -7.71 -30.71
N PRO A 79 -9.24 -6.50 -31.29
CA PRO A 79 -10.53 -6.06 -31.80
C PRO A 79 -11.02 -6.81 -33.04
N LYS A 80 -10.18 -7.65 -33.65
CA LYS A 80 -10.55 -8.44 -34.83
C LYS A 80 -10.80 -9.92 -34.55
N ASP A 81 -10.59 -10.34 -33.30
CA ASP A 81 -10.96 -11.67 -32.81
C ASP A 81 -12.44 -11.94 -33.15
N ASP A 82 -12.72 -13.12 -33.70
CA ASP A 82 -14.01 -13.44 -34.31
C ASP A 82 -14.81 -14.54 -33.58
N ASP A 83 -14.40 -14.89 -32.35
CA ASP A 83 -15.03 -15.92 -31.50
C ASP A 83 -16.56 -15.78 -31.36
N ASN A 84 -17.06 -14.53 -31.28
CA ASN A 84 -18.51 -14.25 -31.15
C ASN A 84 -19.15 -13.74 -32.47
N GLY A 85 -18.37 -13.61 -33.54
CA GLY A 85 -18.79 -13.03 -34.82
C GLY A 85 -17.64 -12.28 -35.47
N GLU A 86 -17.67 -12.12 -36.80
CA GLU A 86 -16.59 -11.51 -37.58
C GLU A 86 -16.12 -10.18 -36.97
N SER A 87 -14.89 -10.11 -36.45
CA SER A 87 -14.36 -8.92 -35.77
C SER A 87 -15.25 -8.36 -34.64
N SER A 88 -15.93 -9.25 -33.91
CA SER A 88 -16.67 -8.90 -32.67
C SER A 88 -15.72 -8.38 -31.58
N GLY A 89 -14.49 -8.88 -31.57
CA GLY A 89 -13.41 -8.42 -30.72
C GLY A 89 -13.39 -9.06 -29.34
N SER A 90 -12.21 -9.05 -28.74
CA SER A 90 -11.94 -9.62 -27.42
C SER A 90 -10.96 -8.78 -26.61
N ILE A 91 -11.02 -8.97 -25.30
CA ILE A 91 -10.07 -8.39 -24.34
C ILE A 91 -9.40 -9.52 -23.57
N PHE A 92 -8.09 -9.42 -23.39
CA PHE A 92 -7.30 -10.40 -22.67
C PHE A 92 -6.68 -9.76 -21.44
N VAL A 93 -6.82 -10.41 -20.29
CA VAL A 93 -6.19 -10.00 -19.03
C VAL A 93 -5.01 -10.93 -18.78
N TYR A 94 -3.84 -10.35 -18.54
CA TYR A 94 -2.65 -11.05 -18.10
C TYR A 94 -2.30 -10.64 -16.68
N GLU A 95 -1.84 -11.61 -15.90
CA GLU A 95 -1.38 -11.41 -14.53
C GLU A 95 0.11 -11.75 -14.42
N ASN A 96 0.84 -10.92 -13.68
CA ASN A 96 2.24 -11.11 -13.35
C ASN A 96 2.38 -11.84 -12.01
N ASN A 97 2.88 -13.07 -12.05
CA ASN A 97 3.21 -13.80 -10.84
C ASN A 97 4.64 -13.53 -10.34
N ASN A 98 5.10 -12.28 -10.37
CA ASN A 98 6.46 -11.82 -10.09
C ASN A 98 7.57 -12.36 -11.01
N THR A 99 7.34 -13.48 -11.72
CA THR A 99 8.33 -14.11 -12.59
C THR A 99 7.90 -14.11 -14.05
N VAL A 100 6.62 -14.37 -14.31
CA VAL A 100 6.05 -14.55 -15.65
C VAL A 100 4.70 -13.83 -15.71
N TRP A 101 4.40 -13.26 -16.88
CA TRP A 101 3.08 -12.81 -17.27
C TRP A 101 2.32 -13.95 -17.93
N SER A 102 1.18 -14.35 -17.37
CA SER A 102 0.32 -15.40 -17.89
C SER A 102 -1.09 -14.88 -18.15
N GLN A 103 -1.74 -15.40 -19.20
CA GLN A 103 -3.13 -15.06 -19.51
C GLN A 103 -4.03 -15.56 -18.37
N ALA A 104 -4.73 -14.65 -17.70
CA ALA A 104 -5.67 -14.94 -16.63
C ALA A 104 -7.10 -15.08 -17.15
N LEU A 105 -7.49 -14.26 -18.13
CA LEU A 105 -8.86 -14.22 -18.65
C LEU A 105 -8.89 -13.78 -20.12
N LYS A 106 -9.83 -14.34 -20.90
CA LYS A 106 -10.34 -13.77 -22.16
C LYS A 106 -11.77 -13.31 -21.90
N ILE A 107 -12.10 -12.11 -22.32
CA ILE A 107 -13.42 -11.48 -22.16
C ILE A 107 -13.95 -11.18 -23.55
N THR A 108 -15.12 -11.74 -23.85
CA THR A 108 -15.98 -11.37 -24.99
C THR A 108 -17.24 -10.69 -24.46
N SER A 109 -17.90 -9.89 -25.30
CA SER A 109 -19.20 -9.31 -24.91
C SER A 109 -20.34 -10.29 -25.13
N GLY A 110 -21.32 -10.31 -24.21
CA GLY A 110 -22.48 -11.21 -24.30
C GLY A 110 -23.45 -10.87 -25.43
N ASP A 111 -23.44 -9.63 -25.88
CA ASP A 111 -24.15 -9.08 -27.04
C ASP A 111 -23.24 -8.94 -28.27
N GLY A 112 -21.98 -9.41 -28.20
CA GLY A 112 -20.98 -9.22 -29.25
C GLY A 112 -21.46 -9.74 -30.60
N ALA A 113 -21.59 -8.83 -31.55
CA ALA A 113 -21.99 -9.05 -32.93
C ALA A 113 -20.82 -8.77 -33.89
N ALA A 114 -21.01 -9.10 -35.15
CA ALA A 114 -20.01 -8.85 -36.18
C ALA A 114 -19.70 -7.35 -36.29
N TYR A 115 -18.41 -7.03 -36.32
CA TYR A 115 -17.83 -5.70 -36.44
C TYR A 115 -18.06 -4.78 -35.24
N ASP A 116 -18.27 -5.29 -34.03
CA ASP A 116 -18.36 -4.45 -32.82
C ASP A 116 -16.99 -3.93 -32.36
N PHE A 117 -15.92 -4.69 -32.66
CA PHE A 117 -14.54 -4.37 -32.35
C PHE A 117 -14.27 -4.14 -30.85
N LEU A 118 -14.84 -4.97 -29.97
CA LEU A 118 -14.57 -4.92 -28.54
C LEU A 118 -13.06 -4.94 -28.25
N GLY A 119 -12.62 -4.04 -27.36
CA GLY A 119 -11.21 -3.86 -27.04
C GLY A 119 -10.52 -2.77 -27.87
N SER A 120 -11.28 -1.88 -28.50
CA SER A 120 -10.77 -0.74 -29.26
C SER A 120 -11.40 0.60 -28.84
N PRO A 121 -10.90 1.29 -27.79
CA PRO A 121 -9.67 1.02 -27.02
C PRO A 121 -9.89 0.22 -25.72
N VAL A 122 -8.80 -0.11 -25.02
CA VAL A 122 -8.84 -0.62 -23.63
C VAL A 122 -8.12 0.32 -22.66
N SER A 123 -8.59 0.40 -21.43
CA SER A 123 -7.94 1.07 -20.31
C SER A 123 -8.16 0.26 -19.02
N MET A 124 -7.20 0.35 -18.10
CA MET A 124 -7.30 -0.32 -16.80
C MET A 124 -6.74 0.56 -15.71
N GLU A 125 -7.47 0.63 -14.60
CA GLU A 125 -6.99 1.20 -13.35
C GLU A 125 -7.42 0.30 -12.19
N THR A 126 -6.50 -0.01 -11.28
CA THR A 126 -6.73 -0.90 -10.13
C THR A 126 -7.32 -2.25 -10.56
N ASN A 127 -8.63 -2.43 -10.41
CA ASN A 127 -9.35 -3.66 -10.67
C ASN A 127 -10.52 -3.45 -11.67
N TYR A 128 -10.54 -2.31 -12.37
CA TYR A 128 -11.53 -1.98 -13.39
C TYR A 128 -10.89 -1.94 -14.76
N VAL A 129 -11.55 -2.58 -15.72
CA VAL A 129 -11.22 -2.53 -17.14
C VAL A 129 -12.34 -1.84 -17.86
N ILE A 130 -11.99 -0.86 -18.68
CA ILE A 130 -12.90 -0.18 -19.58
C ILE A 130 -12.48 -0.56 -21.00
N ALA A 131 -13.43 -1.02 -21.80
CA ALA A 131 -13.20 -1.37 -23.19
C ALA A 131 -14.25 -0.77 -24.10
N GLY A 132 -13.82 -0.16 -25.19
CA GLY A 132 -14.69 0.34 -26.24
C GLY A 132 -15.01 -0.77 -27.25
N ALA A 133 -16.22 -0.70 -27.79
CA ALA A 133 -16.68 -1.43 -28.96
C ALA A 133 -17.30 -0.41 -29.92
N PRO A 134 -16.50 0.27 -30.76
CA PRO A 134 -16.96 1.42 -31.55
C PRO A 134 -17.95 1.04 -32.66
N GLY A 135 -18.00 -0.24 -33.05
CA GLY A 135 -18.93 -0.72 -34.07
C GLY A 135 -20.29 -1.17 -33.52
N ASP A 136 -20.41 -1.31 -32.20
CA ASP A 136 -21.62 -1.79 -31.53
C ASP A 136 -22.85 -0.90 -31.81
N GLU A 137 -24.03 -1.51 -31.74
CA GLU A 137 -25.35 -0.88 -31.94
C GLU A 137 -25.41 -0.03 -33.23
N ASN A 138 -25.09 -0.66 -34.36
CA ASN A 138 -25.00 -0.03 -35.69
C ASN A 138 -24.02 1.16 -35.74
N SER A 139 -22.81 0.97 -35.19
CA SER A 139 -21.74 1.97 -35.16
C SER A 139 -22.05 3.22 -34.33
N THR A 140 -22.98 3.14 -33.39
CA THR A 140 -23.15 4.17 -32.35
C THR A 140 -22.10 4.02 -31.24
N GLY A 141 -21.62 2.79 -31.06
CA GLY A 141 -20.51 2.43 -30.20
C GLY A 141 -20.91 2.29 -28.73
N ALA A 142 -20.24 1.37 -28.03
CA ALA A 142 -20.43 1.13 -26.60
C ALA A 142 -19.11 1.16 -25.82
N ALA A 143 -19.24 1.34 -24.50
CA ALA A 143 -18.16 1.19 -23.55
C ALA A 143 -18.57 0.21 -22.46
N TYR A 144 -17.81 -0.87 -22.34
CA TYR A 144 -18.02 -1.92 -21.35
C TYR A 144 -17.08 -1.70 -20.17
N ILE A 145 -17.63 -1.80 -18.96
CA ILE A 145 -16.86 -1.72 -17.72
C ILE A 145 -16.89 -3.09 -17.06
N TYR A 146 -15.74 -3.75 -17.04
CA TYR A 146 -15.54 -5.01 -16.35
C TYR A 146 -14.85 -4.73 -15.02
N LYS A 147 -15.49 -5.14 -13.93
CA LYS A 147 -14.81 -5.22 -12.64
C LYS A 147 -14.08 -6.56 -12.60
N ILE A 148 -12.76 -6.51 -12.79
CA ILE A 148 -11.91 -7.65 -12.44
C ILE A 148 -11.93 -7.67 -10.92
N TYR A 149 -12.60 -8.63 -10.32
CA TYR A 149 -12.42 -8.84 -8.90
C TYR A 149 -10.96 -9.22 -8.72
N ASP A 150 -10.28 -8.37 -7.96
CA ASP A 150 -8.94 -8.58 -7.43
C ASP A 150 -8.76 -10.09 -7.24
N LEU A 151 -7.84 -10.71 -8.00
CA LEU A 151 -7.48 -12.11 -7.74
C LEU A 151 -6.68 -12.20 -6.42
N THR A 152 -6.77 -11.20 -5.54
CA THR A 152 -6.36 -11.24 -4.13
C THR A 152 -7.32 -12.12 -3.36
N VAL A 153 -7.16 -13.42 -3.59
CA VAL A 153 -7.95 -14.46 -2.94
C VAL A 153 -7.68 -14.46 -1.43
N LEU A 154 -6.49 -14.07 -0.98
CA LEU A 154 -6.07 -14.18 0.43
C LEU A 154 -6.20 -12.86 1.22
N SER A 155 -7.15 -12.81 2.15
CA SER A 155 -7.25 -11.77 3.18
C SER A 155 -7.05 -12.37 4.58
N VAL A 156 -6.48 -11.59 5.50
CA VAL A 156 -6.26 -11.97 6.90
C VAL A 156 -6.80 -10.90 7.84
N ALA A 157 -7.39 -11.32 8.95
CA ALA A 157 -7.85 -10.40 9.99
C ALA A 157 -7.64 -11.00 11.39
N PRO A 158 -7.06 -10.26 12.33
CA PRO A 158 -6.46 -8.92 12.15
C PRO A 158 -5.09 -8.97 11.43
N GLU A 159 -4.68 -7.86 10.80
CA GLU A 159 -3.32 -7.72 10.22
C GLU A 159 -2.26 -7.29 11.26
N PHE A 160 -2.71 -6.83 12.43
CA PHE A 160 -1.86 -6.47 13.57
C PHE A 160 -2.52 -6.93 14.89
N VAL A 161 -1.72 -7.54 15.77
CA VAL A 161 -2.19 -8.10 17.05
C VAL A 161 -1.35 -7.56 18.20
N CYS A 162 -2.00 -6.95 19.19
CA CYS A 162 -1.39 -6.71 20.50
C CYS A 162 -1.78 -7.83 21.47
N ILE A 163 -0.80 -8.35 22.22
CA ILE A 163 -0.99 -9.40 23.23
C ILE A 163 -0.24 -9.09 24.53
N PRO A 164 -0.76 -9.55 25.69
CA PRO A 164 -0.13 -9.31 26.98
C PRO A 164 1.21 -10.06 27.11
N GLU A 165 1.96 -9.66 28.13
CA GLU A 165 3.20 -10.27 28.57
C GLU A 165 3.01 -11.72 29.05
N THR A 166 1.82 -12.06 29.57
CA THR A 166 1.47 -13.42 29.99
C THR A 166 1.35 -14.37 28.80
N SER A 167 1.39 -15.69 28.99
CA SER A 167 1.07 -16.63 27.92
C SER A 167 -0.44 -16.61 27.61
N GLY A 168 -0.80 -16.95 26.36
CA GLY A 168 -2.19 -16.96 25.93
C GLY A 168 -2.36 -17.45 24.50
N SER A 169 -3.51 -17.16 23.90
CA SER A 169 -3.79 -17.47 22.51
C SER A 169 -4.67 -16.42 21.84
N PHE A 170 -4.57 -16.32 20.52
CA PHE A 170 -5.45 -15.49 19.68
C PHE A 170 -5.78 -16.22 18.37
N SER A 171 -6.77 -15.71 17.64
CA SER A 171 -7.22 -16.27 16.37
C SER A 171 -6.97 -15.29 15.23
N ILE A 172 -6.55 -15.82 14.08
CA ILE A 172 -6.49 -15.08 12.81
C ILE A 172 -7.55 -15.69 11.89
N ARG A 173 -8.44 -14.87 11.36
CA ARG A 173 -9.37 -15.25 10.29
C ARG A 173 -8.68 -15.14 8.95
N ILE A 174 -8.82 -16.17 8.13
CA ILE A 174 -8.46 -16.20 6.72
C ILE A 174 -9.75 -16.11 5.92
N THR A 175 -9.78 -15.23 4.93
CA THR A 175 -10.95 -15.07 4.05
C THR A 175 -10.51 -15.19 2.60
N ASN A 176 -11.17 -16.12 1.90
CA ASN A 176 -11.18 -16.20 0.46
C ASN A 176 -12.12 -15.11 -0.08
N SER A 177 -11.56 -14.06 -0.68
CA SER A 177 -12.34 -12.90 -1.12
C SER A 177 -13.01 -13.08 -2.50
N VAL A 178 -12.97 -14.28 -3.09
CA VAL A 178 -13.61 -14.57 -4.39
C VAL A 178 -15.11 -14.88 -4.20
N THR A 179 -15.97 -14.12 -4.88
CA THR A 179 -17.44 -14.23 -4.74
C THR A 179 -18.11 -15.34 -5.55
N ALA A 180 -17.36 -16.10 -6.37
CA ALA A 180 -17.91 -17.18 -7.17
C ALA A 180 -17.00 -18.42 -7.15
N SER A 181 -17.25 -19.35 -6.22
CA SER A 181 -16.66 -20.70 -6.15
C SER A 181 -15.13 -20.82 -6.07
N GLY A 182 -14.40 -19.72 -5.83
CA GLY A 182 -12.94 -19.71 -5.81
C GLY A 182 -12.36 -20.73 -4.83
N TYR A 183 -11.36 -21.48 -5.29
CA TYR A 183 -10.58 -22.42 -4.50
C TYR A 183 -9.26 -21.76 -4.08
N MET A 184 -8.90 -21.80 -2.80
CA MET A 184 -7.65 -21.26 -2.27
C MET A 184 -7.04 -22.18 -1.23
N LYS A 185 -5.99 -22.91 -1.55
CA LYS A 185 -5.15 -23.55 -0.54
C LYS A 185 -4.19 -22.52 0.04
N TRP A 186 -4.03 -22.52 1.36
CA TRP A 186 -3.12 -21.61 2.06
C TRP A 186 -2.40 -22.31 3.21
N GLU A 187 -1.25 -21.77 3.59
CA GLU A 187 -0.42 -22.23 4.69
C GLU A 187 0.21 -21.05 5.44
N ALA A 188 0.38 -21.20 6.75
CA ALA A 188 0.95 -20.22 7.65
C ALA A 188 2.28 -20.70 8.22
N GLU A 189 3.22 -19.76 8.33
CA GLU A 189 4.55 -19.97 8.87
C GLU A 189 4.92 -18.83 9.83
N THR A 190 5.82 -19.12 10.78
CA THR A 190 6.45 -18.14 11.65
C THR A 190 7.87 -18.61 11.95
N ASN A 191 8.80 -17.66 12.07
CA ASN A 191 10.18 -17.91 12.51
C ASN A 191 10.39 -17.49 13.98
N ASP A 192 9.31 -17.07 14.65
CA ASP A 192 9.35 -16.61 16.03
C ASP A 192 9.02 -17.78 16.98
N ASP A 193 10.03 -18.32 17.67
CA ASP A 193 9.89 -19.50 18.57
C ASP A 193 8.86 -19.33 19.70
N TRP A 194 8.48 -18.09 19.99
CA TRP A 194 7.52 -17.73 21.02
C TRP A 194 6.07 -17.72 20.54
N LEU A 195 5.83 -17.87 19.23
CA LEU A 195 4.53 -18.06 18.58
C LEU A 195 4.42 -19.52 18.10
N LYS A 196 3.29 -20.18 18.38
CA LYS A 196 3.04 -21.58 17.99
C LYS A 196 1.63 -21.78 17.46
N PHE A 197 1.49 -22.43 16.31
CA PHE A 197 0.18 -22.81 15.80
C PHE A 197 -0.40 -23.96 16.63
N LEU A 198 -1.59 -23.75 17.18
CA LEU A 198 -2.38 -24.80 17.84
C LEU A 198 -3.20 -25.59 16.83
N SER A 199 -3.76 -24.89 15.84
CA SER A 199 -4.55 -25.46 14.76
C SER A 199 -4.65 -24.49 13.58
N GLY A 200 -5.08 -25.02 12.43
CA GLY A 200 -5.33 -24.22 11.24
C GLY A 200 -4.06 -23.63 10.62
N GLN A 201 -2.91 -24.29 10.79
CA GLN A 201 -1.67 -23.86 10.13
C GLN A 201 -1.78 -23.91 8.59
N SER A 202 -2.68 -24.72 8.05
CA SER A 202 -3.05 -24.69 6.64
C SER A 202 -4.55 -24.91 6.47
N GLY A 203 -5.08 -24.54 5.31
CA GLY A 203 -6.50 -24.69 5.01
C GLY A 203 -6.83 -24.49 3.54
N ILE A 204 -8.12 -24.58 3.24
CA ILE A 204 -8.71 -24.31 1.92
C ILE A 204 -9.82 -23.27 2.11
N ASN A 205 -9.86 -22.28 1.23
CA ASN A 205 -10.80 -21.16 1.25
C ASN A 205 -10.74 -20.39 2.58
N ASP A 206 -11.88 -20.06 3.16
CA ASP A 206 -11.97 -19.44 4.48
C ASP A 206 -11.48 -20.39 5.56
N GLY A 207 -10.89 -19.83 6.62
CA GLY A 207 -10.55 -20.61 7.79
C GLY A 207 -10.04 -19.76 8.93
N PHE A 208 -9.55 -20.43 9.96
CA PHE A 208 -9.03 -19.79 11.16
C PHE A 208 -7.73 -20.45 11.58
N ILE A 209 -6.76 -19.63 11.94
CA ILE A 209 -5.50 -20.04 12.56
C ILE A 209 -5.62 -19.76 14.05
N GLN A 210 -5.38 -20.77 14.89
CA GLN A 210 -5.26 -20.58 16.33
C GLN A 210 -3.78 -20.51 16.71
N VAL A 211 -3.36 -19.42 17.33
CA VAL A 211 -1.96 -19.17 17.67
C VAL A 211 -1.84 -19.06 19.18
N LYS A 212 -0.93 -19.85 19.76
CA LYS A 212 -0.48 -19.72 21.14
C LYS A 212 0.79 -18.87 21.21
N PHE A 213 0.91 -18.08 22.27
CA PHE A 213 2.12 -17.33 22.59
C PHE A 213 2.62 -17.63 23.99
N ASN A 214 3.94 -17.61 24.16
CA ASN A 214 4.61 -17.84 25.44
C ASN A 214 4.68 -16.55 26.28
N ASN A 215 4.88 -16.71 27.59
CA ASN A 215 5.15 -15.60 28.50
C ASN A 215 6.42 -14.83 28.04
N ASN A 216 6.42 -13.51 28.20
CA ASN A 216 7.53 -12.63 27.88
C ASN A 216 8.12 -11.99 29.17
N PRO A 217 9.12 -12.63 29.81
CA PRO A 217 9.78 -12.08 31.00
C PRO A 217 10.71 -10.91 30.70
N GLY A 218 10.93 -10.56 29.42
CA GLY A 218 11.86 -9.52 28.99
C GLY A 218 11.17 -8.19 28.64
N PRO A 219 11.85 -7.32 27.88
CA PRO A 219 11.23 -6.13 27.27
C PRO A 219 10.20 -6.53 26.20
N ALA A 220 9.38 -5.57 25.77
CA ALA A 220 8.42 -5.78 24.69
C ALA A 220 9.11 -6.28 23.41
N ARG A 221 8.42 -7.13 22.65
CA ARG A 221 8.95 -7.79 21.46
C ARG A 221 7.95 -7.80 20.31
N ARG A 222 8.48 -7.95 19.10
CA ARG A 222 7.72 -8.12 17.86
C ARG A 222 7.98 -9.49 17.27
N GLY A 223 6.98 -10.02 16.60
CA GLY A 223 7.05 -11.25 15.84
C GLY A 223 6.10 -11.20 14.66
N TRP A 224 6.23 -12.17 13.78
CA TRP A 224 5.50 -12.19 12.52
C TRP A 224 4.94 -13.57 12.22
N ILE A 225 3.74 -13.56 11.64
CA ILE A 225 3.13 -14.73 11.01
C ILE A 225 2.93 -14.38 9.55
N THR A 226 3.39 -15.26 8.67
CA THR A 226 3.19 -15.11 7.22
C THR A 226 2.20 -16.17 6.78
N VAL A 227 1.10 -15.77 6.14
CA VAL A 227 0.16 -16.68 5.47
C VAL A 227 0.41 -16.57 3.98
N LYS A 228 0.58 -17.70 3.30
CA LYS A 228 0.84 -17.80 1.86
C LYS A 228 -0.28 -18.58 1.20
N SER A 229 -0.75 -18.12 0.05
CA SER A 229 -1.52 -18.97 -0.85
C SER A 229 -0.57 -19.92 -1.58
N ASN A 230 -0.92 -21.20 -1.62
CA ASN A 230 -0.15 -22.24 -2.29
C ASN A 230 -0.51 -22.37 -3.77
N ASP A 231 -1.73 -21.97 -4.14
CA ASP A 231 -2.23 -22.07 -5.53
C ASP A 231 -2.00 -20.78 -6.32
N ILE A 232 -1.71 -19.67 -5.62
CA ILE A 232 -1.52 -18.36 -6.24
C ILE A 232 -0.17 -17.79 -5.83
N SER A 233 0.76 -17.87 -6.77
CA SER A 233 2.12 -17.37 -6.62
C SER A 233 2.13 -15.88 -6.24
N ASN A 234 2.76 -15.58 -5.09
CA ASN A 234 3.00 -14.26 -4.49
C ASN A 234 1.85 -13.58 -3.75
N HIS A 235 0.77 -14.28 -3.45
CA HIS A 235 -0.17 -13.81 -2.44
C HIS A 235 0.26 -14.29 -1.06
N SER A 236 1.05 -13.45 -0.38
CA SER A 236 1.36 -13.60 1.03
C SER A 236 0.87 -12.40 1.84
N LYS A 237 0.42 -12.67 3.06
CA LYS A 237 0.02 -11.67 4.04
C LYS A 237 0.86 -11.86 5.29
N LYS A 238 1.41 -10.75 5.79
CA LYS A 238 2.23 -10.73 7.00
C LYS A 238 1.44 -10.07 8.12
N ILE A 239 1.21 -10.81 9.19
CA ILE A 239 0.59 -10.32 10.42
C ILE A 239 1.71 -9.97 11.38
N GLU A 240 1.71 -8.73 11.88
CA GLU A 240 2.62 -8.32 12.96
C GLU A 240 1.97 -8.59 14.32
N VAL A 241 2.75 -9.20 15.21
CA VAL A 241 2.34 -9.47 16.59
C VAL A 241 3.27 -8.69 17.51
N TRP A 242 2.70 -7.75 18.24
CA TRP A 242 3.38 -7.01 19.30
C TRP A 242 3.01 -7.63 20.65
N GLN A 243 4.02 -8.07 21.40
CA GLN A 243 3.84 -8.58 22.76
C GLN A 243 4.52 -7.68 23.78
N ASP A 244 3.75 -7.32 24.80
CA ASP A 244 4.28 -6.53 25.91
C ASP A 244 5.35 -7.27 26.70
N GLY A 245 6.23 -6.51 27.34
CA GLY A 245 7.25 -7.01 28.25
C GLY A 245 6.88 -6.83 29.71
N LEU A 246 7.51 -7.63 30.57
CA LEU A 246 7.48 -7.46 32.02
C LEU A 246 8.37 -6.29 32.48
N TYR A 247 9.42 -5.97 31.72
CA TYR A 247 10.28 -4.81 31.98
C TYR A 247 9.90 -3.63 31.10
N GLY A 248 9.61 -2.48 31.73
CA GLY A 248 9.27 -1.23 31.04
C GLY A 248 7.81 -0.79 31.19
N ARG A 249 6.98 -1.50 31.96
CA ARG A 249 5.69 -0.95 32.39
C ARG A 249 5.93 0.12 33.45
N ILE A 250 5.41 1.32 33.21
CA ILE A 250 5.00 2.18 34.32
C ILE A 250 3.99 1.36 35.12
N ALA A 251 4.15 1.26 36.44
CA ALA A 251 3.21 0.51 37.27
C ALA A 251 1.79 1.04 37.02
N ASP A 252 0.83 0.13 36.83
CA ASP A 252 -0.59 0.45 36.85
C ASP A 252 -0.85 1.36 38.06
N THR A 253 -1.40 2.55 37.81
CA THR A 253 -1.67 3.54 38.85
C THR A 253 -2.68 3.04 39.88
N GLY A 254 -3.35 1.91 39.60
CA GLY A 254 -4.40 1.34 40.44
C GLY A 254 -5.72 2.10 40.31
N GLN A 255 -5.87 2.90 39.26
CA GLN A 255 -7.00 3.77 39.03
C GLN A 255 -8.22 2.95 38.59
N LYS A 256 -9.28 2.97 39.41
CA LYS A 256 -10.54 2.22 39.19
C LYS A 256 -11.70 3.10 38.72
N GLU A 257 -11.44 4.40 38.59
CA GLU A 257 -12.40 5.44 38.23
C GLU A 257 -12.08 5.93 36.81
N PHE A 258 -13.10 6.09 35.96
CA PHE A 258 -12.96 6.48 34.56
C PHE A 258 -13.54 7.89 34.39
N TYR A 259 -12.97 8.72 33.52
CA TYR A 259 -13.43 10.11 33.33
C TYR A 259 -13.58 10.44 31.84
N ASP A 260 -14.57 11.26 31.48
CA ASP A 260 -14.54 12.08 30.26
C ASP A 260 -13.86 13.42 30.57
N ASN A 261 -13.76 14.33 29.58
CA ASN A 261 -13.05 15.60 29.73
C ASN A 261 -13.59 16.49 30.89
N ILE A 262 -14.73 16.16 31.50
CA ILE A 262 -15.45 17.03 32.44
C ILE A 262 -16.02 16.27 33.66
N LYS A 263 -16.16 14.94 33.63
CA LYS A 263 -16.76 14.16 34.74
C LYS A 263 -16.37 12.68 34.76
N GLU A 264 -16.52 12.05 35.91
CA GLU A 264 -16.42 10.59 36.05
C GLU A 264 -17.51 9.89 35.22
N ILE A 265 -17.14 8.81 34.54
CA ILE A 265 -17.99 7.97 33.72
C ILE A 265 -17.92 6.51 34.21
N PRO A 266 -18.95 5.69 33.93
CA PRO A 266 -18.91 4.25 34.20
C PRO A 266 -17.81 3.53 33.41
N THR A 267 -17.38 2.38 33.91
CA THR A 267 -16.38 1.52 33.23
C THR A 267 -16.79 1.25 31.78
N PRO A 268 -15.94 1.61 30.78
CA PRO A 268 -16.25 1.36 29.37
C PRO A 268 -16.38 -0.13 29.08
N GLU A 269 -17.18 -0.48 28.07
CA GLU A 269 -17.24 -1.85 27.55
C GLU A 269 -15.90 -2.26 26.93
N LYS A 270 -15.54 -3.54 27.07
CA LYS A 270 -14.29 -4.14 26.53
C LYS A 270 -14.07 -3.92 25.03
N SER A 271 -15.14 -3.68 24.29
CA SER A 271 -15.16 -3.49 22.84
C SER A 271 -14.89 -2.04 22.40
N ARG A 272 -14.88 -1.07 23.32
CA ARG A 272 -14.63 0.34 22.99
C ARG A 272 -13.16 0.56 22.65
N PRO A 273 -12.85 1.44 21.67
CA PRO A 273 -11.50 1.98 21.54
C PRO A 273 -11.07 2.55 22.90
N PHE A 274 -9.84 2.27 23.32
CA PHE A 274 -9.24 2.74 24.58
C PHE A 274 -9.63 2.00 25.88
N TRP A 275 -10.33 0.86 25.80
CA TRP A 275 -10.56 0.01 26.98
C TRP A 275 -9.23 -0.52 27.56
N GLY A 276 -8.99 -0.28 28.85
CA GLY A 276 -7.77 -0.71 29.55
C GLY A 276 -6.54 0.19 29.34
N GLN A 277 -6.71 1.38 28.75
CA GLN A 277 -5.65 2.39 28.80
C GLN A 277 -5.58 2.99 30.19
N ASP A 278 -4.42 2.85 30.84
CA ASP A 278 -4.07 3.68 31.97
C ASP A 278 -3.86 5.10 31.44
N ALA A 279 -4.51 6.08 32.08
CA ALA A 279 -4.26 7.48 31.77
C ALA A 279 -2.91 7.92 32.37
N SER A 280 -1.83 7.23 32.02
CA SER A 280 -0.49 7.83 31.96
C SER A 280 -0.18 8.18 30.52
N TYR A 281 -0.97 9.10 30.01
CA TYR A 281 -0.54 9.93 28.90
C TYR A 281 0.66 10.74 29.42
N ASN A 282 1.89 10.29 29.17
CA ASN A 282 2.98 11.25 28.99
C ASN A 282 2.71 11.90 27.63
N ILE A 283 1.85 12.91 27.64
CA ILE A 283 1.70 13.84 26.51
C ILE A 283 3.10 14.41 26.32
N HIS A 284 3.81 13.89 25.31
CA HIS A 284 5.20 14.18 24.97
C HIS A 284 6.23 13.68 26.01
N PRO A 285 7.04 12.62 25.74
CA PRO A 285 8.39 12.60 26.34
C PRO A 285 8.99 13.98 26.06
N SER A 286 9.57 14.65 27.08
CA SER A 286 10.09 16.01 26.91
C SER A 286 10.83 16.06 25.59
N SER A 287 10.31 16.83 24.64
CA SER A 287 10.92 16.93 23.32
C SER A 287 12.24 17.66 23.41
N TYR A 288 12.76 17.92 24.61
CA TYR A 288 13.90 18.76 24.87
C TYR A 288 14.84 18.22 25.95
N LYS A 289 16.09 18.70 25.91
CA LYS A 289 17.13 18.45 26.91
C LYS A 289 17.58 19.76 27.54
N LYS A 290 17.88 19.76 28.84
CA LYS A 290 18.56 20.89 29.50
C LYS A 290 20.07 20.78 29.26
N LEU A 291 20.69 21.91 28.93
CA LEU A 291 22.14 22.02 28.75
C LEU A 291 22.73 23.04 29.73
N ASN A 292 23.96 22.78 30.18
CA ASN A 292 24.77 23.78 30.87
C ASN A 292 25.39 24.78 29.89
N GLU A 293 26.14 25.76 30.39
CA GLU A 293 26.81 26.81 29.59
C GLU A 293 27.79 26.25 28.54
N ASN A 294 28.29 25.03 28.74
CA ASN A 294 29.19 24.32 27.83
C ASN A 294 28.47 23.38 26.86
N ARG A 295 27.13 23.48 26.73
CA ARG A 295 26.26 22.63 25.89
C ARG A 295 26.27 21.14 26.26
N GLN A 296 26.62 20.81 27.50
CA GLN A 296 26.55 19.44 27.98
C GLN A 296 25.18 19.17 28.60
N GLU A 297 24.61 18.01 28.28
CA GLU A 297 23.33 17.57 28.81
C GLU A 297 23.41 17.40 30.33
N ILE A 298 22.44 18.01 31.01
CA ILE A 298 22.27 17.94 32.46
C ILE A 298 20.89 17.40 32.79
N SER A 299 20.74 16.88 34.01
CA SER A 299 19.48 16.29 34.46
C SER A 299 18.32 17.28 34.39
N LEU A 300 17.13 16.80 33.99
CA LEU A 300 15.91 17.61 33.93
C LEU A 300 15.51 18.17 35.31
N ASN A 301 15.92 17.50 36.38
CA ASN A 301 15.65 17.93 37.76
C ASN A 301 16.62 19.01 38.27
N GLU A 302 17.62 19.42 37.47
CA GLU A 302 18.50 20.52 37.83
C GLU A 302 17.77 21.86 37.82
N ASN A 303 17.96 22.62 38.89
CA ASN A 303 17.33 23.93 39.10
C ASN A 303 18.08 25.07 38.39
N LYS A 304 19.24 24.78 37.79
CA LYS A 304 20.04 25.71 37.00
C LYS A 304 20.41 25.06 35.67
N TRP A 305 20.12 25.76 34.58
CA TRP A 305 20.48 25.39 33.21
C TRP A 305 20.73 26.67 32.41
N ALA A 306 21.55 26.57 31.36
CA ALA A 306 21.83 27.69 30.47
C ALA A 306 20.94 27.64 29.23
N MET A 307 20.58 26.44 28.77
CA MET A 307 19.86 26.26 27.50
C MET A 307 18.90 25.07 27.58
N VAL A 308 17.96 25.05 26.64
CA VAL A 308 17.05 23.95 26.37
C VAL A 308 17.12 23.65 24.87
N GLN A 309 17.33 22.40 24.48
CA GLN A 309 17.40 21.98 23.08
C GLN A 309 16.24 21.05 22.74
N ASP A 310 15.46 21.34 21.72
CA ASP A 310 14.47 20.41 21.16
C ASP A 310 15.15 19.28 20.36
N CYS A 311 14.84 18.05 20.72
CA CYS A 311 15.35 16.79 20.20
C CYS A 311 14.76 16.40 18.84
N VAL A 312 13.68 17.03 18.38
CA VAL A 312 13.03 16.73 17.09
C VAL A 312 13.58 17.62 15.98
N THR A 313 13.70 18.92 16.26
CA THR A 313 14.11 19.96 15.32
C THR A 313 15.58 20.37 15.49
N GLY A 314 16.16 20.12 16.67
CA GLY A 314 17.50 20.58 17.04
C GLY A 314 17.56 22.03 17.53
N LEU A 315 16.43 22.75 17.60
CA LEU A 315 16.36 24.15 18.02
C LEU A 315 16.80 24.33 19.47
N ILE A 316 17.54 25.40 19.76
CA ILE A 316 18.06 25.70 21.11
C ILE A 316 17.49 27.04 21.59
N TRP A 317 16.94 27.05 22.81
CA TRP A 317 16.51 28.24 23.53
C TRP A 317 17.43 28.47 24.74
N GLU A 318 18.08 29.62 24.82
CA GLU A 318 18.98 29.98 25.91
C GLU A 318 18.26 30.85 26.95
N VAL A 319 18.56 30.63 28.24
CA VAL A 319 18.03 31.43 29.35
C VAL A 319 18.90 32.67 29.52
N LYS A 320 18.40 33.84 29.12
CA LYS A 320 19.13 35.11 29.29
C LYS A 320 18.99 35.63 30.72
N THR A 321 20.11 35.99 31.34
CA THR A 321 20.15 36.53 32.70
C THR A 321 20.22 38.07 32.76
N GLN A 322 20.34 38.75 31.62
CA GLN A 322 20.26 40.22 31.51
C GLN A 322 19.54 40.67 30.23
N ASP A 323 18.62 41.63 30.36
CA ASP A 323 17.94 42.35 29.27
C ASP A 323 18.89 43.35 28.60
N ASN A 324 19.89 42.86 27.87
CA ASN A 324 20.65 43.70 26.96
C ASN A 324 20.53 43.18 25.52
N LYS A 325 19.98 44.04 24.67
CA LYS A 325 19.60 43.80 23.28
C LYS A 325 20.79 43.53 22.33
N ASN A 326 22.00 43.38 22.86
CA ASN A 326 23.25 43.30 22.09
C ASN A 326 24.08 42.03 22.34
N ASP A 327 23.69 41.14 23.26
CA ASP A 327 24.33 39.83 23.32
C ASP A 327 23.62 38.86 22.36
N VAL A 328 24.20 38.89 21.15
CA VAL A 328 24.19 37.93 20.03
C VAL A 328 22.80 37.37 19.69
N TYR A 329 22.21 37.90 18.62
CA TYR A 329 20.96 37.40 18.06
C TYR A 329 21.17 36.62 16.77
N THR A 330 20.33 35.58 16.63
CA THR A 330 19.62 35.14 15.42
C THR A 330 20.39 34.45 14.30
N TRP A 331 19.71 33.48 13.70
CA TRP A 331 19.89 33.15 12.28
C TRP A 331 19.90 34.46 11.48
N TYR A 332 21.11 34.86 11.09
CA TYR A 332 21.41 35.99 10.24
C TYR A 332 21.95 35.41 8.94
N ASP A 333 21.21 35.58 7.84
CA ASP A 333 21.81 35.58 6.50
C ASP A 333 22.19 37.04 6.18
N PRO A 334 23.49 37.37 6.07
CA PRO A 334 23.96 38.74 5.83
C PRO A 334 23.65 39.31 4.45
N PHE A 335 23.14 38.50 3.51
CA PHE A 335 23.15 38.86 2.09
C PHE A 335 21.77 39.12 1.46
N ASN A 336 20.69 39.20 2.24
CA ASN A 336 19.38 39.40 1.65
C ASN A 336 18.55 40.48 2.37
N GLU A 337 18.07 41.46 1.61
CA GLU A 337 17.36 42.67 2.05
C GLU A 337 15.92 42.41 2.55
N TYR A 338 15.56 41.15 2.84
CA TYR A 338 14.19 40.72 3.14
C TYR A 338 14.02 40.12 4.55
N SER A 339 14.72 40.63 5.55
CA SER A 339 14.38 40.34 6.95
C SER A 339 13.06 41.04 7.28
N GLY A 340 12.02 40.25 7.59
CA GLY A 340 10.66 40.74 7.84
C GLY A 340 10.56 41.79 8.95
N THR A 341 9.54 42.65 8.88
CA THR A 341 9.31 43.74 9.84
C THR A 341 8.20 43.36 10.81
N PRO A 342 8.34 43.61 12.13
CA PRO A 342 7.33 43.20 13.09
C PRO A 342 5.92 43.73 12.79
N GLY A 343 4.93 42.83 12.75
CA GLY A 343 3.52 43.15 12.52
C GLY A 343 3.16 43.54 11.08
N ASN A 344 3.98 43.17 10.09
CA ASN A 344 3.69 43.39 8.66
C ASN A 344 3.35 42.11 7.87
N GLY A 345 3.24 40.95 8.53
CA GLY A 345 2.98 39.65 7.90
C GLY A 345 4.24 38.85 7.55
N SER A 346 5.43 39.27 7.96
CA SER A 346 6.70 38.59 7.62
C SER A 346 7.61 38.30 8.82
N ASP A 347 7.15 38.55 10.05
CA ASP A 347 7.86 38.14 11.25
C ASP A 347 7.50 36.71 11.68
N THR A 348 8.26 36.17 12.63
CA THR A 348 8.09 34.80 13.11
C THR A 348 6.75 34.57 13.79
N LEU A 349 6.14 35.60 14.37
CA LEU A 349 4.83 35.51 15.03
C LEU A 349 3.74 35.37 13.97
N ASP A 350 3.80 36.16 12.89
CA ASP A 350 2.88 36.08 11.75
C ASP A 350 2.97 34.73 11.01
N PHE A 351 4.15 34.10 10.98
CA PHE A 351 4.33 32.73 10.42
C PHE A 351 3.70 31.65 11.30
N ILE A 352 3.85 31.77 12.63
CA ILE A 352 3.26 30.84 13.60
C ILE A 352 1.73 30.95 13.59
N ASP A 353 1.20 32.15 13.43
CA ASP A 353 -0.24 32.40 13.42
C ASP A 353 -0.93 31.93 12.12
N ASN A 354 -0.21 31.78 11.00
CA ASN A 354 -0.74 31.18 9.76
C ASN A 354 -0.77 29.64 9.76
N LEU A 355 -0.03 29.01 10.68
CA LEU A 355 0.13 27.55 10.76
C LEU A 355 -0.92 26.88 11.68
N ASN A 356 -1.58 27.68 12.52
CA ASN A 356 -2.69 27.28 13.40
C ASN A 356 -4.04 27.71 12.81
#